data_AF-A0A918ZHF9-F1
#
_entry.id   AF-A0A918ZHF9-F1
#
_cell.length_a   1.000
_cell.length_b   1.000
_cell.length_c   1.000
_cell.angle_alpha   90.00
_cell.angle_beta   90.00
_cell.angle_gamma   90.00
#
_symmetry.space_group_name_H-M   'P 1'
#
loop_
_entity.id
_entity.type
_entity.pdbx_description
1 polymer ?
#
loop_
_entity_poly.entity_id
_entity_poly.type
_entity_poly.pdbx_seq_one_letter_code
_entity_poly.pdbx_strand_id
1 'polypeptide(L)'
;MYRGGMPRTKGDHEARRHAVSEAVWQVMATRGFAGLTLRAVATELGATTGLLTHYFPTKRALLEYALDLLEQRTLARPRRRPGTGLAALRDALLDILPLTPEATDRNRIWVSSWDAALCDSALSAEYARKYAAGRDRLRERVAAAQELGELPPGDPASTAAAAQSFVLGLVVQALFAPAEFPPRRQVELLDGYLDGLAAGGA
;
A
#
# COMPACT_ATOMS: atom_id res chain seq x y z
N MET A 1 -4.75 14.58 51.97
CA MET A 1 -5.63 14.20 50.86
C MET A 1 -4.77 13.61 49.75
N TYR A 2 -4.66 12.28 49.68
CA TYR A 2 -3.97 11.60 48.58
C TYR A 2 -5.00 11.40 47.44
N ARG A 3 -4.87 12.14 46.34
CA ARG A 3 -5.61 11.84 45.10
C ARG A 3 -4.91 10.67 44.44
N GLY A 4 -5.49 9.47 44.62
CA GLY A 4 -5.05 8.26 43.92
C GLY A 4 -5.01 8.49 42.42
N GLY A 5 -3.88 8.16 41.81
CA GLY A 5 -3.76 8.09 40.36
C GLY A 5 -4.77 7.06 39.86
N MET A 6 -5.78 7.52 39.12
CA MET A 6 -6.68 6.62 38.41
C MET A 6 -5.83 5.72 37.50
N PRO A 7 -6.00 4.39 37.57
CA PRO A 7 -5.35 3.48 36.65
C PRO A 7 -5.82 3.82 35.23
N ARG A 8 -4.87 4.14 34.34
CA ARG A 8 -5.15 4.38 32.92
C ARG A 8 -5.89 3.17 32.38
N THR A 9 -7.13 3.36 31.96
CA THR A 9 -7.99 2.25 31.57
C THR A 9 -7.52 1.67 30.23
N LYS A 10 -7.83 0.41 29.95
CA LYS A 10 -7.46 -0.26 28.70
C LYS A 10 -7.91 0.52 27.46
N GLY A 11 -9.06 1.21 27.56
CA GLY A 11 -9.59 2.10 26.51
C GLY A 11 -8.71 3.34 26.25
N ASP A 12 -8.13 3.95 27.29
CA ASP A 12 -7.20 5.08 27.12
C ASP A 12 -5.91 4.67 26.40
N HIS A 13 -5.46 3.44 26.63
CA HIS A 13 -4.29 2.88 25.95
C HIS A 13 -4.56 2.59 24.47
N GLU A 14 -5.72 2.05 24.15
CA GLU A 14 -6.12 1.75 22.76
C GLU A 14 -6.36 3.01 21.95
N ALA A 15 -7.11 3.98 22.50
CA ALA A 15 -7.33 5.29 21.88
C ALA A 15 -6.00 6.03 21.64
N ARG A 16 -5.04 5.94 22.58
CA ARG A 16 -3.72 6.54 22.42
C ARG A 16 -2.89 5.84 21.33
N ARG A 17 -2.94 4.50 21.23
CA ARG A 17 -2.27 3.77 20.15
C ARG A 17 -2.84 4.16 18.79
N HIS A 18 -4.16 4.28 18.68
CA HIS A 18 -4.81 4.75 17.46
C HIS A 18 -4.34 6.16 17.06
N ALA A 19 -4.29 7.10 18.02
CA ALA A 19 -3.78 8.45 17.77
C ALA A 19 -2.31 8.46 17.29
N VAL A 20 -1.47 7.58 17.86
CA VAL A 20 -0.09 7.39 17.38
C VAL A 20 -0.08 6.84 15.95
N SER A 21 -0.92 5.86 15.62
CA SER A 21 -1.04 5.33 14.25
C SER A 21 -1.40 6.43 13.25
N GLU A 22 -2.41 7.25 13.58
CA GLU A 22 -2.82 8.37 12.72
C GLU A 22 -1.69 9.38 12.53
N ALA A 23 -0.99 9.75 13.60
CA ALA A 23 0.13 10.69 13.51
C ALA A 23 1.28 10.14 12.65
N VAL A 24 1.61 8.84 12.80
CA VAL A 24 2.59 8.17 11.94
C VAL A 24 2.14 8.20 10.48
N TRP A 25 0.86 7.89 10.21
CA TRP A 25 0.30 7.92 8.87
C TRP A 25 0.38 9.31 8.24
N GLN A 26 -0.04 10.35 8.94
CA GLN A 26 -0.02 11.73 8.44
C GLN A 26 1.40 12.20 8.14
N VAL A 27 2.37 11.88 9.00
CA VAL A 27 3.78 12.19 8.74
C VAL A 27 4.28 11.46 7.49
N MET A 28 3.95 10.18 7.30
CA MET A 28 4.35 9.47 6.08
C MET A 28 3.68 10.05 4.83
N ALA A 29 2.38 10.37 4.89
CA ALA A 29 1.64 10.93 3.76
C ALA A 29 2.18 12.30 3.33
N THR A 30 2.56 13.14 4.30
CA THR A 30 2.98 14.52 4.05
C THR A 30 4.50 14.67 3.84
N ARG A 31 5.32 13.89 4.54
CA ARG A 31 6.79 14.03 4.56
C ARG A 31 7.55 12.81 4.02
N GLY A 32 6.84 11.75 3.65
CA GLY A 32 7.43 10.49 3.20
C GLY A 32 8.20 9.74 4.29
N PHE A 33 8.73 8.57 3.93
CA PHE A 33 9.53 7.73 4.83
C PHE A 33 10.82 8.41 5.32
N ALA A 34 11.48 9.21 4.48
CA ALA A 34 12.67 9.97 4.89
C ALA A 34 12.36 11.00 6.00
N GLY A 35 11.18 11.62 5.95
CA GLY A 35 10.71 12.57 6.95
C GLY A 35 10.14 11.92 8.22
N LEU A 36 9.99 10.59 8.24
CA LEU A 36 9.45 9.86 9.39
C LEU A 36 10.48 9.80 10.53
N THR A 37 10.29 10.70 11.49
CA THR A 37 11.14 10.82 12.68
C THR A 37 10.29 10.90 13.95
N LEU A 38 10.83 10.47 15.09
CA LEU A 38 10.15 10.59 16.39
C LEU A 38 9.72 12.02 16.67
N ARG A 39 10.54 13.01 16.31
CA ARG A 39 10.20 14.43 16.49
C ARG A 39 9.02 14.85 15.61
N ALA A 40 9.00 14.44 14.34
CA ALA A 40 7.90 14.76 13.43
C ALA A 40 6.58 14.15 13.91
N VAL A 41 6.60 12.87 14.31
CA VAL A 41 5.41 12.18 14.83
C VAL A 41 4.95 12.79 16.16
N ALA A 42 5.89 13.17 17.04
CA ALA A 42 5.56 13.83 18.30
C ALA A 42 4.89 15.19 18.07
N THR A 43 5.40 15.95 17.10
CA THR A 43 4.82 17.24 16.70
C THR A 43 3.40 17.05 16.16
N GLU A 44 3.19 16.08 15.28
CA GLU A 44 1.87 15.75 14.71
C GLU A 44 0.87 15.32 15.79
N LEU A 45 1.32 14.54 16.78
CA LEU A 45 0.51 14.08 17.91
C LEU A 45 0.24 15.16 18.97
N GLY A 46 0.90 16.31 18.89
CA GLY A 46 0.89 17.31 19.98
C GLY A 46 1.51 16.78 21.28
N ALA A 47 2.52 15.93 21.17
CA ALA A 47 3.17 15.24 22.29
C ALA A 47 4.68 15.53 22.35
N THR A 48 5.33 15.10 23.45
CA THR A 48 6.78 15.18 23.59
C THR A 48 7.46 14.00 22.90
N THR A 49 8.68 14.19 22.40
CA THR A 49 9.50 13.10 21.83
C THR A 49 9.73 11.97 22.85
N GLY A 50 9.88 12.32 24.13
CA GLY A 50 10.05 11.34 25.22
C GLY A 50 8.86 10.40 25.38
N LEU A 51 7.63 10.86 25.09
CA LEU A 51 6.48 9.96 25.06
C LEU A 51 6.63 8.91 23.96
N LEU A 52 7.06 9.32 22.76
CA LEU A 52 7.19 8.40 21.64
C LEU A 52 8.35 7.43 21.77
N THR A 53 9.42 7.76 22.49
CA THR A 53 10.50 6.79 22.77
C THR A 53 10.00 5.57 23.58
N HIS A 54 8.91 5.69 24.33
CA HIS A 54 8.25 4.54 24.97
C HIS A 54 7.54 3.61 23.98
N TYR A 55 7.04 4.15 22.85
CA TYR A 55 6.40 3.36 21.79
C TYR A 55 7.41 2.83 20.77
N PHE A 56 8.41 3.65 20.44
CA PHE A 56 9.38 3.41 19.39
C PHE A 56 10.79 3.71 19.92
N PRO A 57 11.45 2.71 20.54
CA PRO A 57 12.76 2.93 21.15
C PRO A 57 13.86 3.25 20.13
N THR A 58 13.64 2.94 18.85
CA THR A 58 14.58 3.22 17.76
C THR A 58 13.88 3.73 16.51
N LYS A 59 14.62 4.38 15.61
CA LYS A 59 14.13 4.73 14.26
C LYS A 59 13.67 3.48 13.50
N ARG A 60 14.39 2.36 13.65
CA ARG A 60 14.00 1.08 13.04
C ARG A 60 12.64 0.60 13.50
N ALA A 61 12.36 0.64 14.81
CA ALA A 61 11.06 0.26 15.36
C ALA A 61 9.90 1.14 14.83
N LEU A 62 10.16 2.44 14.61
CA LEU A 62 9.19 3.32 13.98
C LEU A 62 8.95 2.96 12.51
N LEU A 63 10.00 2.62 11.77
CA LEU A 63 9.91 2.21 10.36
C LEU A 63 9.17 0.87 10.19
N GLU A 64 9.47 -0.12 11.02
CA GLU A 64 8.77 -1.41 11.05
C GLU A 64 7.28 -1.20 11.33
N TYR A 65 6.96 -0.40 12.35
CA TYR A 65 5.57 -0.06 12.67
C TYR A 65 4.84 0.67 11.53
N ALA A 66 5.54 1.57 10.84
CA ALA A 66 5.00 2.28 9.68
C ALA A 66 4.67 1.33 8.52
N LEU A 67 5.54 0.35 8.24
CA LEU A 67 5.31 -0.67 7.22
C LEU A 67 4.15 -1.60 7.59
N ASP A 68 4.06 -2.00 8.86
CA ASP A 68 2.92 -2.78 9.38
C ASP A 68 1.61 -2.01 9.24
N LEU A 69 1.62 -0.71 9.55
CA LEU A 69 0.44 0.15 9.41
C LEU A 69 0.01 0.29 7.94
N LEU A 70 0.98 0.44 7.03
CA LEU A 70 0.74 0.45 5.59
C LEU A 70 0.11 -0.86 5.11
N GLU A 71 0.62 -1.99 5.56
CA GLU A 71 0.08 -3.30 5.24
C GLU A 71 -1.34 -3.50 5.80
N GLN A 72 -1.56 -3.17 7.07
CA GLN A 72 -2.88 -3.27 7.71
C GLN A 72 -3.92 -2.44 6.97
N ARG A 73 -3.62 -1.19 6.60
CA ARG A 73 -4.55 -0.34 5.83
C ARG A 73 -4.75 -0.84 4.40
N THR A 74 -3.76 -1.50 3.82
CA THR A 74 -3.89 -2.16 2.51
C THR A 74 -4.82 -3.38 2.60
N LEU A 75 -4.70 -4.19 3.65
CA LEU A 75 -5.48 -5.41 3.87
C LEU A 75 -6.92 -5.16 4.36
N ALA A 76 -7.13 -4.12 5.16
CA ALA A 76 -8.43 -3.75 5.71
C ALA A 76 -9.38 -3.12 4.68
N ARG A 77 -8.91 -2.91 3.46
CA ARG A 77 -9.71 -2.33 2.39
C ARG A 77 -10.88 -3.25 2.02
N PRO A 78 -12.09 -2.69 1.77
CA PRO A 78 -13.16 -3.41 1.10
C PRO A 78 -12.65 -3.88 -0.26
N ARG A 79 -12.42 -5.19 -0.40
CA ARG A 79 -12.12 -5.79 -1.70
C ARG A 79 -13.35 -5.63 -2.58
N ARG A 80 -13.17 -5.20 -3.83
CA ARG A 80 -14.24 -5.28 -4.83
C ARG A 80 -14.75 -6.72 -4.90
N ARG A 81 -16.06 -6.86 -5.18
CA ARG A 81 -16.86 -8.09 -4.99
C ARG A 81 -16.16 -9.36 -5.51
N PRO A 82 -16.49 -10.55 -4.95
CA PRO A 82 -16.02 -11.81 -5.49
C PRO A 82 -16.50 -11.95 -6.95
N GLY A 83 -15.53 -12.09 -7.84
CA GLY A 83 -15.69 -12.47 -9.24
C GLY A 83 -14.57 -13.42 -9.61
N THR A 84 -14.63 -13.98 -10.81
CA THR A 84 -13.57 -14.82 -11.39
C THR A 84 -13.08 -14.22 -12.70
N GLY A 85 -11.99 -14.76 -13.23
CA GLY A 85 -11.48 -14.38 -14.54
C GLY A 85 -10.98 -12.93 -14.66
N LEU A 86 -11.14 -12.37 -15.86
CA LEU A 86 -10.63 -11.08 -16.28
C LEU A 86 -11.25 -9.92 -15.49
N ALA A 87 -12.54 -10.02 -15.14
CA ALA A 87 -13.21 -9.03 -14.31
C ALA A 87 -12.58 -8.95 -12.90
N ALA A 88 -12.28 -10.10 -12.31
CA ALA A 88 -11.61 -10.16 -11.01
C ALA A 88 -10.17 -9.64 -11.07
N LEU A 89 -9.45 -9.94 -12.17
CA LEU A 89 -8.11 -9.39 -12.41
C LEU A 89 -8.16 -7.87 -12.51
N ARG A 90 -9.08 -7.34 -13.32
CA ARG A 90 -9.30 -5.90 -13.47
C ARG A 90 -9.55 -5.21 -12.14
N ASP A 91 -10.46 -5.73 -11.33
CA ASP A 91 -10.77 -5.16 -10.02
C ASP A 91 -9.56 -5.19 -9.07
N ALA A 92 -8.78 -6.27 -9.08
CA ALA A 92 -7.56 -6.35 -8.29
C ALA A 92 -6.48 -5.34 -8.72
N LEU A 93 -6.39 -5.04 -10.02
CA LEU A 93 -5.46 -4.05 -10.57
C LEU A 93 -5.91 -2.61 -10.31
N LEU A 94 -7.21 -2.32 -10.47
CA LEU A 94 -7.81 -1.05 -10.07
C LEU A 94 -7.59 -0.74 -8.60
N ASP A 95 -7.53 -1.79 -7.78
CA ASP A 95 -7.31 -1.65 -6.36
C ASP A 95 -5.89 -1.13 -6.02
N ILE A 96 -4.91 -1.31 -6.90
CA ILE A 96 -3.56 -0.80 -6.67
C ILE A 96 -3.48 0.70 -7.02
N LEU A 97 -4.23 1.15 -8.02
CA LEU A 97 -4.14 2.50 -8.59
C LEU A 97 -4.55 3.63 -7.63
N PRO A 98 -3.92 4.83 -7.70
CA PRO A 98 -4.29 6.01 -6.93
C PRO A 98 -5.54 6.70 -7.50
N LEU A 99 -6.69 6.03 -7.37
CA LEU A 99 -7.97 6.52 -7.93
C LEU A 99 -8.77 7.41 -6.96
N THR A 100 -8.37 7.46 -5.69
CA THR A 100 -8.97 8.30 -4.64
C THR A 100 -7.89 9.05 -3.86
N PRO A 101 -8.23 10.12 -3.11
CA PRO A 101 -7.26 10.80 -2.25
C PRO A 101 -6.56 9.83 -1.27
N GLU A 102 -7.30 8.93 -0.63
CA GLU A 102 -6.75 7.96 0.31
C GLU A 102 -5.83 6.95 -0.37
N ALA A 103 -6.18 6.52 -1.59
CA ALA A 103 -5.32 5.66 -2.40
C ALA A 103 -4.06 6.41 -2.87
N THR A 104 -4.16 7.71 -3.12
CA THR A 104 -3.03 8.56 -3.50
C THR A 104 -2.05 8.69 -2.34
N ASP A 105 -2.54 8.98 -1.13
CA ASP A 105 -1.69 9.07 0.07
C ASP A 105 -0.98 7.74 0.35
N ARG A 106 -1.72 6.63 0.30
CA ARG A 106 -1.14 5.29 0.47
C ARG A 106 -0.04 5.00 -0.56
N ASN A 107 -0.29 5.30 -1.83
CA ASN A 107 0.69 5.07 -2.90
C ASN A 107 1.91 5.99 -2.76
N ARG A 108 1.73 7.24 -2.32
CA ARG A 108 2.84 8.16 -2.00
C ARG A 108 3.72 7.60 -0.87
N ILE A 109 3.09 7.07 0.18
CA ILE A 109 3.79 6.42 1.29
C ILE A 109 4.63 5.26 0.77
N TRP A 110 4.02 4.37 -0.01
CA TRP A 110 4.69 3.20 -0.61
C TRP A 110 5.84 3.56 -1.56
N VAL A 111 5.69 4.57 -2.43
CA VAL A 111 6.81 5.05 -3.27
C VAL A 111 7.92 5.63 -2.40
N SER A 112 7.58 6.41 -1.38
CA SER A 112 8.58 7.05 -0.52
C SER A 112 9.41 6.05 0.30
N SER A 113 8.86 4.86 0.59
CA SER A 113 9.59 3.81 1.32
C SER A 113 10.66 3.10 0.51
N TRP A 114 10.67 3.22 -0.82
CA TRP A 114 11.60 2.47 -1.66
C TRP A 114 13.07 2.78 -1.37
N ASP A 115 13.42 4.05 -1.13
CA ASP A 115 14.79 4.44 -0.79
C ASP A 115 15.29 3.67 0.45
N ALA A 116 14.51 3.71 1.53
CA ALA A 116 14.83 2.98 2.76
C ALA A 116 14.82 1.46 2.55
N ALA A 117 13.87 0.93 1.80
CA ALA A 117 13.72 -0.50 1.58
C ALA A 117 14.82 -1.09 0.67
N LEU A 118 15.31 -0.33 -0.31
CA LEU A 118 16.37 -0.78 -1.21
C LEU A 118 17.75 -0.72 -0.56
N CYS A 119 17.96 0.16 0.42
CA CYS A 119 19.22 0.27 1.17
C CYS A 119 19.31 -0.69 2.38
N ASP A 120 18.23 -1.35 2.77
CA ASP A 120 18.19 -2.32 3.87
C ASP A 120 17.81 -3.72 3.35
N SER A 121 18.70 -4.71 3.55
CA SER A 121 18.51 -6.05 2.99
C SER A 121 17.30 -6.80 3.58
N ALA A 122 16.97 -6.57 4.85
CA ALA A 122 15.82 -7.20 5.50
C ALA A 122 14.51 -6.62 4.96
N LEU A 123 14.43 -5.29 4.82
CA LEU A 123 13.28 -4.63 4.22
C LEU A 123 13.13 -5.01 2.73
N SER A 124 14.22 -5.03 1.97
CA SER A 124 14.21 -5.48 0.57
C SER A 124 13.63 -6.90 0.43
N ALA A 125 14.05 -7.83 1.29
CA ALA A 125 13.52 -9.19 1.31
C ALA A 125 12.03 -9.24 1.68
N GLU A 126 11.57 -8.35 2.57
CA GLU A 126 10.16 -8.22 2.91
C GLU A 126 9.32 -7.71 1.73
N TYR A 127 9.78 -6.66 1.04
CA TYR A 127 9.13 -6.15 -0.18
C TYR A 127 9.07 -7.23 -1.27
N ALA A 128 10.16 -7.96 -1.49
CA ALA A 128 10.21 -9.06 -2.46
C ALA A 128 9.14 -10.13 -2.16
N ARG A 129 9.00 -10.53 -0.88
CA ARG A 129 7.94 -11.47 -0.45
C ARG A 129 6.54 -10.91 -0.67
N LYS A 130 6.31 -9.63 -0.35
CA LYS A 130 5.01 -8.96 -0.55
C LYS A 130 4.62 -8.89 -2.02
N TYR A 131 5.56 -8.54 -2.91
CA TYR A 131 5.32 -8.55 -4.35
C TYR A 131 5.12 -9.97 -4.90
N ALA A 132 5.83 -10.98 -4.39
CA ALA A 132 5.61 -12.37 -4.79
C ALA A 132 4.19 -12.83 -4.44
N ALA A 133 3.76 -12.63 -3.19
CA ALA A 133 2.39 -12.94 -2.76
C ALA A 133 1.32 -12.14 -3.53
N GLY A 134 1.64 -10.91 -3.93
CA GLY A 134 0.81 -10.12 -4.85
C GLY A 134 0.64 -10.80 -6.21
N ARG A 135 1.75 -11.17 -6.84
CA ARG A 135 1.76 -11.89 -8.13
C ARG A 135 1.05 -13.23 -8.05
N ASP A 136 1.21 -14.00 -6.97
CA ASP A 136 0.54 -15.30 -6.83
C ASP A 136 -0.99 -15.17 -6.86
N ARG A 137 -1.53 -14.14 -6.18
CA ARG A 137 -2.97 -13.84 -6.23
C ARG A 137 -3.43 -13.35 -7.59
N LEU A 138 -2.59 -12.64 -8.34
CA LEU A 138 -2.92 -12.22 -9.72
C LEU A 138 -2.87 -13.41 -10.68
N ARG A 139 -1.89 -14.31 -10.52
CA ARG A 139 -1.72 -15.55 -11.28
C ARG A 139 -2.97 -16.42 -11.20
N GLU A 140 -3.56 -16.58 -10.02
CA GLU A 140 -4.82 -17.33 -9.85
C GLU A 140 -5.97 -16.75 -10.68
N ARG A 141 -6.08 -15.42 -10.74
CA ARG A 141 -7.11 -14.74 -11.54
C ARG A 141 -6.86 -14.83 -13.04
N VAL A 142 -5.59 -14.74 -13.45
CA VAL A 142 -5.19 -14.94 -14.85
C VAL A 142 -5.50 -16.37 -15.29
N ALA A 143 -5.13 -17.37 -14.51
CA ALA A 143 -5.41 -18.77 -14.83
C ALA A 143 -6.93 -19.01 -15.00
N ALA A 144 -7.74 -18.47 -14.09
CA ALA A 144 -9.20 -18.54 -14.22
C ALA A 144 -9.72 -17.84 -15.49
N ALA A 145 -9.13 -16.69 -15.89
CA ALA A 145 -9.53 -15.99 -17.10
C ALA A 145 -9.18 -16.79 -18.37
N GLN A 146 -8.05 -17.51 -18.35
CA GLN A 146 -7.64 -18.41 -19.43
C GLN A 146 -8.56 -19.63 -19.53
N GLU A 147 -8.92 -20.24 -18.39
CA GLU A 147 -9.88 -21.36 -18.33
C GLU A 147 -11.27 -20.96 -18.86
N LEU A 148 -11.68 -19.72 -18.63
CA LEU A 148 -12.94 -19.15 -19.14
C LEU A 148 -12.85 -18.70 -20.61
N GLY A 149 -11.68 -18.72 -21.23
CA GLY A 149 -11.46 -18.26 -22.61
C GLY A 149 -11.48 -16.73 -22.76
N GLU A 150 -11.38 -15.97 -21.67
CA GLU A 150 -11.32 -14.51 -21.65
C GLU A 150 -9.92 -13.97 -21.91
N LEU A 151 -8.89 -14.79 -21.60
CA LEU A 151 -7.50 -14.54 -21.95
C LEU A 151 -6.96 -15.71 -22.79
N PRO A 152 -6.01 -15.45 -23.71
CA PRO A 152 -5.37 -16.50 -24.50
C PRO A 152 -4.57 -17.47 -23.59
N PRO A 153 -4.42 -18.73 -24.02
CA PRO A 153 -3.58 -19.69 -23.30
C PRO A 153 -2.12 -19.22 -23.30
N GLY A 154 -1.42 -19.48 -22.19
CA GLY A 154 -0.04 -19.06 -21.98
C GLY A 154 0.37 -19.22 -20.52
N ASP A 155 1.57 -18.75 -20.14
CA ASP A 155 2.00 -18.80 -18.75
C ASP A 155 1.26 -17.73 -17.90
N PRO A 156 0.39 -18.13 -16.95
CA PRO A 156 -0.32 -17.19 -16.09
C PRO A 156 0.63 -16.42 -15.17
N ALA A 157 1.79 -16.97 -14.81
CA ALA A 157 2.74 -16.30 -13.93
C ALA A 157 3.40 -15.10 -14.64
N SER A 158 3.82 -15.29 -15.90
CA SER A 158 4.36 -14.21 -16.74
C SER A 158 3.35 -13.08 -16.97
N THR A 159 2.10 -13.43 -17.29
CA THR A 159 1.02 -12.44 -17.47
C THR A 159 0.73 -11.66 -16.18
N ALA A 160 0.67 -12.35 -15.04
CA ALA A 160 0.47 -11.70 -13.75
C ALA A 160 1.64 -10.77 -13.37
N ALA A 161 2.88 -11.16 -13.68
CA ALA A 161 4.06 -10.33 -13.45
C ALA A 161 4.06 -9.08 -14.33
N ALA A 162 3.65 -9.20 -15.60
CA ALA A 162 3.49 -8.08 -16.51
C ALA A 162 2.38 -7.12 -16.02
N ALA A 163 1.23 -7.65 -15.62
CA ALA A 163 0.10 -6.86 -15.15
C ALA A 163 0.45 -6.07 -13.87
N GLN A 164 1.14 -6.72 -12.93
CA GLN A 164 1.62 -6.02 -11.73
C GLN A 164 2.62 -4.92 -12.11
N SER A 165 3.60 -5.22 -12.98
CA SER A 165 4.61 -4.24 -13.41
C SER A 165 4.00 -3.02 -14.10
N PHE A 166 3.03 -3.24 -15.01
CA PHE A 166 2.30 -2.19 -15.69
C PHE A 166 1.62 -1.25 -14.69
N VAL A 167 0.85 -1.80 -13.75
CA VAL A 167 0.11 -1.00 -12.78
C VAL A 167 1.04 -0.25 -11.83
N LEU A 168 2.10 -0.89 -11.32
CA LEU A 168 3.07 -0.22 -10.46
C LEU A 168 3.78 0.94 -11.20
N GLY A 169 4.07 0.80 -12.49
CA GLY A 169 4.58 1.90 -13.32
C GLY A 169 3.56 3.03 -13.49
N LEU A 170 2.29 2.69 -13.71
CA LEU A 170 1.21 3.68 -13.84
C LEU A 170 0.97 4.45 -12.53
N VAL A 171 1.10 3.79 -11.36
CA VAL A 171 1.07 4.46 -10.05
C VAL A 171 2.12 5.57 -9.99
N VAL A 172 3.37 5.27 -10.37
CA VAL A 172 4.47 6.25 -10.31
C VAL A 172 4.17 7.44 -11.22
N GLN A 173 3.76 7.19 -12.47
CA GLN A 173 3.40 8.28 -13.40
C GLN A 173 2.27 9.15 -12.86
N ALA A 174 1.23 8.55 -12.29
CA ALA A 174 0.10 9.27 -11.72
C ALA A 174 0.47 10.15 -10.52
N LEU A 175 1.43 9.71 -9.69
CA LEU A 175 1.90 10.51 -8.55
C LEU A 175 2.73 11.73 -8.99
N PHE A 176 3.52 11.60 -10.05
CA PHE A 176 4.36 12.70 -10.55
C PHE A 176 3.61 13.65 -11.50
N ALA A 177 2.65 13.17 -12.28
CA ALA A 177 1.90 13.94 -13.26
C ALA A 177 0.38 13.74 -13.11
N PRO A 178 -0.22 14.14 -11.97
CA PRO A 178 -1.64 13.88 -11.70
C PRO A 178 -2.60 14.56 -12.68
N ALA A 179 -2.18 15.66 -13.31
CA ALA A 179 -2.96 16.33 -14.36
C ALA A 179 -2.95 15.55 -15.69
N GLU A 180 -1.85 14.86 -16.01
CA GLU A 180 -1.73 14.03 -17.21
C GLU A 180 -2.41 12.66 -17.01
N PHE A 181 -2.33 12.13 -15.79
CA PHE A 181 -2.90 10.82 -15.40
C PHE A 181 -4.01 10.97 -14.35
N PRO A 182 -5.11 11.69 -14.63
CA PRO A 182 -6.25 11.73 -13.73
C PRO A 182 -6.85 10.31 -13.58
N PRO A 183 -7.62 10.03 -12.51
CA PRO A 183 -8.17 8.69 -12.24
C PRO A 183 -8.86 8.05 -13.44
N ARG A 184 -9.63 8.83 -14.21
CA ARG A 184 -10.29 8.37 -15.43
C ARG A 184 -9.31 7.79 -16.46
N ARG A 185 -8.20 8.50 -16.74
CA ARG A 185 -7.19 8.05 -17.70
C ARG A 185 -6.46 6.81 -17.21
N GLN A 186 -6.20 6.70 -15.91
CA GLN A 186 -5.57 5.51 -15.33
C GLN A 186 -6.44 4.26 -15.56
N VAL A 187 -7.77 4.40 -15.39
CA VAL A 187 -8.73 3.33 -15.69
C VAL A 187 -8.74 3.00 -17.17
N GLU A 188 -8.80 4.00 -18.06
CA GLU A 188 -8.77 3.80 -19.51
C GLU A 188 -7.49 3.07 -19.98
N LEU A 189 -6.33 3.42 -19.41
CA LEU A 189 -5.06 2.76 -19.72
C LEU A 189 -5.02 1.31 -19.23
N LEU A 190 -5.56 1.03 -18.05
CA LEU A 190 -5.68 -0.34 -17.55
C LEU A 190 -6.61 -1.17 -18.41
N ASP A 191 -7.75 -0.62 -18.80
CA ASP A 191 -8.73 -1.31 -19.65
C ASP A 191 -8.12 -1.64 -21.01
N GLY A 192 -7.44 -0.67 -21.66
CA GLY A 192 -6.74 -0.91 -22.92
C GLY A 192 -5.60 -1.94 -22.80
N TYR A 193 -4.88 -1.97 -21.66
CA TYR A 193 -3.89 -3.00 -21.40
C TYR A 193 -4.51 -4.41 -21.32
N LEU A 194 -5.64 -4.54 -20.61
CA LEU A 194 -6.36 -5.82 -20.48
C LEU A 194 -6.98 -6.28 -21.80
N ASP A 195 -7.52 -5.36 -22.59
CA ASP A 195 -8.04 -5.65 -23.93
C ASP A 195 -6.91 -6.16 -24.85
N GLY A 196 -5.72 -5.58 -24.76
CA GLY A 196 -4.53 -6.05 -25.48
C GLY A 196 -4.11 -7.47 -25.10
N LEU A 197 -4.16 -7.81 -23.80
CA LEU A 197 -3.91 -9.17 -23.34
C LEU A 197 -4.97 -10.15 -23.87
N ALA A 198 -6.26 -9.78 -23.83
CA ALA A 198 -7.35 -10.62 -24.30
C ALA A 198 -7.30 -10.86 -25.82
N ALA A 199 -6.84 -9.87 -26.59
CA ALA A 199 -6.67 -9.98 -28.04
C ALA A 199 -5.44 -10.82 -28.47
N GLY A 200 -4.61 -11.30 -27.54
CA GLY A 200 -3.39 -12.06 -27.85
C GLY A 200 -2.19 -11.20 -28.23
N GLY A 201 -2.18 -9.91 -27.85
CA GLY A 201 -1.14 -8.95 -28.22
C GLY A 201 -0.02 -8.81 -27.19
N ALA A 202 1.08 -9.54 -27.39
CA ALA A 202 2.47 -9.05 -27.39
C ALA A 202 3.41 -10.15 -27.91
#